data_AF-A0A438CGI0-F1
#
_entry.id   AF-A0A438CGI0-F1
#
_cell.length_a   1.000
_cell.length_b   1.000
_cell.length_c   1.000
_cell.angle_alpha   90.00
_cell.angle_beta   90.00
_cell.angle_gamma   90.00
#
_symmetry.space_group_name_H-M   'P 1'
#
loop_
_entity.id
_entity.type
_entity.pdbx_description
1 polymer ?
#
loop_
_entity_poly.entity_id
_entity_poly.type
_entity_poly.pdbx_seq_one_letter_code
_entity_poly.pdbx_strand_id
1 'polypeptide(L)' 'MIRITAQNGRSVLAKVVDECDSMHGCDKEHAGQPPCDNNIVDGSNAVWNALGLDINIGEVDVTWSMA' A
#
# COMPACT_ATOMS: atom_id res chain seq x y z
N MET A 1 5.17 2.28 14.14
CA MET A 1 5.38 1.75 12.76
C MET A 1 4.14 0.92 12.42
N ILE A 2 4.03 0.36 11.22
CA ILE A 2 3.09 -0.72 10.94
C ILE A 2 3.84 -1.99 10.58
N ARG A 3 3.31 -3.14 10.96
CA ARG A 3 3.75 -4.46 10.48
C ARG A 3 2.80 -4.89 9.38
N ILE A 4 3.33 -5.16 8.20
CA ILE A 4 2.58 -5.69 7.06
C ILE A 4 2.95 -7.16 6.92
N THR A 5 1.96 -8.04 6.76
CA THR A 5 2.14 -9.48 6.57
C THR A 5 1.42 -9.94 5.31
N ALA A 6 2.18 -10.52 4.38
CA ALA A 6 1.67 -11.06 3.11
C ALA A 6 1.22 -12.52 3.25
N GLN A 7 0.44 -13.01 2.28
CA GLN A 7 -0.06 -14.41 2.25
C GLN A 7 1.08 -15.45 2.23
N ASN A 8 2.26 -15.09 1.73
CA ASN A 8 3.45 -15.96 1.73
C ASN A 8 4.13 -16.07 3.12
N GLY A 9 3.56 -15.45 4.17
CA GLY A 9 4.05 -15.48 5.54
C GLY A 9 5.17 -14.48 5.86
N ARG A 10 5.72 -13.79 4.86
CA ARG A 10 6.75 -12.75 5.08
C ARG A 10 6.11 -11.51 5.68
N SER A 11 6.90 -10.81 6.51
CA SER A 11 6.47 -9.56 7.15
C SER A 11 7.57 -8.49 7.10
N VAL A 12 7.15 -7.23 7.05
CA VAL A 12 8.05 -6.07 7.07
C VAL A 12 7.51 -4.98 7.99
N LEU A 13 8.39 -4.21 8.62
CA LEU A 13 8.03 -3.00 9.35
C LEU A 13 8.17 -1.79 8.42
N ALA A 14 7.12 -0.98 8.32
CA ALA A 14 7.09 0.24 7.51
C ALA A 14 6.62 1.45 8.34
N LYS A 15 7.05 2.64 7.94
CA LYS A 15 6.60 3.91 8.52
C LYS A 15 5.47 4.48 7.65
N VAL A 16 4.38 4.93 8.27
CA VAL A 16 3.35 5.72 7.59
C VAL A 16 3.89 7.13 7.37
N VAL A 17 3.86 7.60 6.13
CA VAL A 17 4.44 8.89 5.74
C VAL A 17 3.52 9.76 4.88
N ASP A 18 2.41 9.22 4.40
CA ASP A 18 1.50 9.90 3.48
C ASP A 18 0.07 9.32 3.58
N GLU A 19 -0.86 9.94 2.86
CA GLU A 19 -2.26 9.53 2.71
C GLU A 19 -2.53 9.01 1.29
N CYS A 20 -3.29 7.92 1.19
CA CYS A 20 -3.94 7.52 -0.06
C CYS A 20 -5.37 8.05 -0.02
N ASP A 21 -5.62 9.19 -0.67
CA ASP A 21 -6.87 9.96 -0.53
C ASP A 21 -8.05 9.21 -1.16
N SER A 22 -9.03 8.84 -0.33
CA SER A 22 -10.25 8.13 -0.74
C SER A 22 -11.47 9.04 -0.97
N MET A 23 -11.30 10.35 -0.79
CA MET A 23 -12.35 11.36 -0.90
C MET A 23 -12.27 12.16 -2.22
N HIS A 24 -11.06 12.35 -2.76
CA HIS A 24 -10.82 13.18 -3.95
C HIS A 24 -10.11 12.42 -5.07
N GLY A 25 -10.34 12.84 -6.31
CA GLY A 25 -9.80 12.20 -7.51
C GLY A 25 -10.58 12.60 -8.76
N CYS A 26 -10.23 11.98 -9.90
CA CYS A 26 -10.84 12.22 -11.22
C CYS A 26 -10.73 13.69 -11.70
N ASP A 27 -9.76 14.43 -11.21
CA ASP A 27 -9.52 15.83 -11.55
C ASP A 27 -8.06 16.07 -12.00
N LYS A 28 -7.72 17.32 -12.34
CA LYS A 28 -6.38 17.67 -12.83
C LYS A 28 -5.31 17.61 -11.74
N GLU A 29 -5.65 17.93 -10.49
CA GLU A 29 -4.69 17.93 -9.38
C GLU A 29 -4.23 16.51 -9.07
N HIS A 30 -5.13 15.53 -9.22
CA HIS A 30 -4.88 14.10 -9.05
C HIS A 30 -4.49 13.40 -10.38
N ALA A 31 -4.10 14.15 -11.41
CA ALA A 31 -3.73 13.63 -12.73
C ALA A 31 -4.77 12.69 -13.38
N GLY A 32 -6.06 12.88 -13.06
CA GLY A 32 -7.18 12.09 -13.55
C GLY A 32 -7.31 10.71 -12.91
N GLN A 33 -6.49 10.37 -11.91
CA GLN A 33 -6.58 9.10 -11.19
C GLN A 33 -7.83 9.09 -10.28
N PRO A 34 -8.50 7.94 -10.13
CA PRO A 34 -9.64 7.83 -9.22
C PRO A 34 -9.20 8.04 -7.76
N PRO A 35 -10.14 8.35 -6.85
CA PRO A 35 -9.88 8.25 -5.42
C PRO A 35 -9.40 6.84 -5.04
N CYS A 36 -8.58 6.79 -4.00
CA CYS A 36 -8.09 5.54 -3.42
C CYS A 36 -9.22 4.72 -2.80
N ASP A 37 -9.10 3.39 -2.83
CA ASP A 37 -10.01 2.53 -2.08
C ASP A 37 -9.77 2.64 -0.57
N ASN A 38 -10.80 2.38 0.23
CA ASN A 38 -10.81 2.69 1.67
C ASN A 38 -9.99 1.71 2.56
N ASN A 39 -9.41 0.67 1.96
CA ASN A 39 -8.72 -0.42 2.65
C ASN A 39 -7.29 -0.65 2.11
N ILE A 40 -6.69 0.38 1.49
CA ILE A 40 -5.39 0.29 0.83
C ILE A 40 -4.23 0.62 1.78
N VAL A 41 -3.14 -0.15 1.66
CA VAL A 41 -1.81 0.20 2.15
C VAL A 41 -0.92 0.42 0.93
N ASP A 42 -0.73 1.69 0.54
CA ASP A 42 0.09 2.00 -0.64
C ASP A 42 1.59 1.97 -0.28
N GLY A 43 2.29 0.99 -0.84
CA GLY A 43 3.60 0.56 -0.39
C GLY A 43 4.71 0.87 -1.39
N SER A 44 5.80 1.51 -0.92
CA SER A 44 7.01 1.69 -1.72
C SER A 44 7.61 0.38 -2.23
N ASN A 45 8.42 0.43 -3.31
CA ASN A 45 9.13 -0.74 -3.86
C ASN A 45 9.93 -1.53 -2.81
N ALA A 46 10.45 -0.87 -1.77
CA ALA A 46 11.17 -1.52 -0.69
C ALA A 46 10.28 -2.46 0.16
N VAL A 47 9.01 -2.09 0.36
CA VAL A 47 8.01 -2.91 1.08
C VAL A 47 7.73 -4.19 0.27
N TRP A 48 7.45 -4.05 -1.03
CA TRP A 48 7.24 -5.17 -1.96
C TRP A 48 8.43 -6.13 -1.96
N ASN A 49 9.64 -5.61 -2.13
CA ASN A 49 10.87 -6.41 -2.14
C ASN A 49 11.11 -7.15 -0.81
N ALA A 50 10.86 -6.49 0.33
CA ALA A 50 11.03 -7.10 1.65
C ALA A 50 10.01 -8.21 1.90
N LEU A 51 8.80 -8.08 1.37
CA LEU A 51 7.76 -9.12 1.37
C LEU A 51 8.01 -10.21 0.31
N GLY A 52 8.97 -10.03 -0.59
CA GLY A 52 9.25 -10.97 -1.67
C GLY A 52 8.10 -11.09 -2.68
N LEU A 53 7.44 -9.97 -2.97
CA LEU A 53 6.32 -9.88 -3.90
C LEU A 53 6.77 -9.21 -5.20
N ASP A 54 6.16 -9.60 -6.32
CA ASP A 54 6.37 -8.95 -7.61
C ASP A 54 5.44 -7.74 -7.74
N ILE A 55 6.02 -6.55 -7.81
CA ILE A 55 5.29 -5.28 -7.94
C ILE A 55 4.46 -5.20 -9.23
N ASN A 56 4.82 -5.96 -10.27
CA ASN A 56 4.10 -5.94 -11.54
C ASN A 56 2.71 -6.61 -11.46
N ILE A 57 2.40 -7.30 -10.36
CA ILE A 57 1.05 -7.83 -10.08
C ILE A 57 0.05 -6.68 -9.80
N GLY A 58 0.55 -5.54 -9.31
CA GLY A 58 -0.25 -4.36 -8.99
C GLY A 58 -0.78 -4.38 -7.57
N GLU A 59 -1.62 -5.35 -7.21
CA GLU A 59 -2.29 -5.42 -5.91
C GLU A 59 -2.30 -6.84 -5.35
N VAL A 60 -2.13 -6.97 -4.03
CA VAL A 60 -2.23 -8.24 -3.31
C VAL A 60 -2.87 -8.05 -1.95
N ASP A 61 -3.54 -9.10 -1.45
CA ASP A 61 -4.07 -9.09 -0.09
C ASP A 61 -2.94 -9.12 0.95
N VAL A 62 -3.07 -8.27 1.96
CA VAL A 62 -2.21 -8.23 3.13
C VAL A 62 -3.02 -8.06 4.41
N THR A 63 -2.41 -8.36 5.54
CA THR A 63 -2.89 -7.90 6.85
C THR A 63 -1.88 -6.94 7.44
N TRP A 64 -2.33 -6.00 8.27
CA TRP A 64 -1.43 -5.10 8.97
C TRP A 64 -1.90 -4.79 10.39
N SER A 65 -0.96 -4.40 11.23
CA SER A 65 -1.22 -3.90 12.58
C SER A 65 -0.23 -2.80 12.95
N MET A 66 -0.57 -1.99 13.94
CA MET A 66 0.43 -1.14 14.59
C MET A 66 1.54 -2.02 15.19
N ALA A 67 2.78 -1.55 15.06
CA ALA A 67 3.99 -2.19 15.55
C ALA A 67 4.82 -1.25 16.40
#